data_AF-A0A7Y2XPU0-F1
#
_entry.id   AF-A0A7Y2XPU0-F1
#
_cell.length_a   1.000
_cell.length_b   1.000
_cell.length_c   1.000
_cell.angle_alpha   90.00
_cell.angle_beta   90.00
_cell.angle_gamma   90.00
#
_symmetry.space_group_name_H-M   'P 1'
#
loop_
_entity.id
_entity.type
_entity.pdbx_description
1 polymer ?
#
loop_
_entity_poly.entity_id
_entity_poly.type
_entity_poly.pdbx_seq_one_letter_code
_entity_poly.pdbx_strand_id
1 'polypeptide(L)'
;RGPIIDEVALVAHCQNHPDFRVGLDVFENEPAMAPGLADLDNVVIVPHIASATVWTREGMASLAACNVAAILQGFPVSDSSDVLPFLSGNPPQKAPSIVNAKELGIA
;
A
#
# COMPACT_ATOMS: atom_id res chain seq x y z
N ARG A 1 1.01 0.37 9.59
CA ARG A 1 -0.42 0.66 9.87
C ARG A 1 -0.45 1.98 10.59
N GLY A 2 -1.48 2.80 10.38
CA GLY A 2 -1.56 4.15 10.95
C GLY A 2 -1.31 4.22 12.47
N PRO A 3 -2.06 3.47 13.30
CA PRO A 3 -1.99 3.56 14.78
C PRO A 3 -0.66 3.16 15.44
N ILE A 4 0.39 2.90 14.65
CA ILE A 4 1.74 2.65 15.15
C ILE A 4 2.45 3.98 15.47
N ILE A 5 2.06 5.08 14.80
CA ILE A 5 2.64 6.41 14.98
C ILE A 5 1.54 7.34 15.48
N ASP A 6 1.80 8.08 16.56
CA ASP A 6 0.98 9.23 16.96
C ASP A 6 1.13 10.32 15.90
N GLU A 7 0.10 10.50 15.08
CA GLU A 7 0.14 11.35 13.90
C GLU A 7 0.13 12.84 14.29
N VAL A 8 -0.49 13.20 15.42
CA VAL A 8 -0.46 14.56 15.96
C VAL A 8 0.94 14.92 16.43
N ALA A 9 1.62 14.01 17.13
CA ALA A 9 3.01 14.21 17.54
C ALA A 9 3.95 14.28 16.31
N LEU A 10 3.69 13.49 15.27
CA LEU A 10 4.44 13.54 14.02
C LEU A 10 4.31 14.91 13.33
N VAL A 11 3.09 15.44 13.20
CA VAL A 11 2.86 16.79 12.63
C VAL A 11 3.63 17.84 13.42
N ALA A 12 3.50 17.84 14.75
CA ALA A 12 4.22 18.79 15.60
C ALA A 12 5.76 18.65 15.45
N HIS A 13 6.26 17.43 15.29
CA HIS A 13 7.69 17.21 15.07
C HIS A 13 8.15 17.77 13.72
N CYS A 14 7.43 17.46 12.63
CA CYS A 14 7.75 17.93 11.28
C CYS A 14 7.72 19.46 11.16
N GLN A 15 6.79 20.13 11.85
CA GLN A 15 6.72 21.61 11.90
C GLN A 15 7.97 22.23 12.53
N ASN A 16 8.51 21.61 13.58
CA ASN A 16 9.67 22.11 14.31
C ASN A 16 11.01 21.71 13.67
N HIS A 17 11.01 20.76 12.73
CA HIS A 17 12.20 20.19 12.12
C HIS A 17 12.06 20.16 10.59
N PRO A 18 12.30 21.28 9.88
CA PRO A 18 12.05 21.39 8.44
C PRO A 18 12.91 20.44 7.58
N ASP A 19 14.06 19.99 8.11
CA ASP A 19 14.93 19.04 7.42
C ASP A 19 14.50 17.57 7.60
N PHE A 20 13.61 17.28 8.55
CA PHE A 20 13.09 15.94 8.78
C PHE A 20 12.07 15.59 7.71
N ARG A 21 12.21 14.43 7.05
CA ARG A 21 11.35 14.02 5.92
C ARG A 21 10.60 12.74 6.22
N VAL A 22 9.34 12.68 5.81
CA VAL A 22 8.47 11.52 6.05
C VAL A 22 7.72 11.14 4.79
N GLY A 23 7.57 9.83 4.57
CA GLY A 23 6.65 9.27 3.58
C GLY A 23 5.58 8.43 4.27
N LEU A 24 4.30 8.71 4.01
CA LEU A 24 3.17 8.02 4.62
C LEU A 24 2.25 7.41 3.55
N ASP A 25 1.86 6.15 3.75
CA ASP A 25 0.80 5.47 2.97
C ASP A 25 -0.43 5.16 3.82
N VAL A 26 -0.36 5.27 5.14
CA VAL A 26 -1.44 4.86 6.08
C VAL A 26 -1.59 5.89 7.19
N PHE A 27 -2.81 6.07 7.69
CA PHE A 27 -3.16 7.07 8.72
C PHE A 27 -3.87 6.43 9.90
N GLU A 28 -3.82 7.07 11.07
CA GLU A 28 -4.47 6.53 12.28
C GLU A 28 -5.98 6.35 12.09
N ASN A 29 -6.64 7.27 11.39
CA ASN A 29 -8.10 7.32 11.23
C ASN A 29 -8.53 7.36 9.76
N GLU A 30 -8.11 6.40 8.94
CA GLU A 30 -8.43 6.37 7.50
C GLU A 30 -9.94 6.53 7.21
N PRO A 31 -10.35 7.43 6.29
CA PRO A 31 -9.51 8.21 5.36
C PRO A 31 -9.02 9.57 5.92
N ALA A 32 -9.36 9.90 7.16
CA ALA A 32 -8.96 11.16 7.78
C ALA A 32 -7.47 11.16 8.17
N MET A 33 -6.86 12.32 8.04
CA MET A 33 -5.50 12.63 8.48
C MET A 33 -5.53 13.60 9.66
N ALA A 34 -4.46 13.64 10.42
CA ALA A 34 -4.21 14.63 11.46
C ALA A 34 -4.22 16.03 10.84
N PRO A 35 -4.85 17.01 11.50
CA PRO A 35 -4.85 18.40 11.02
C PRO A 35 -3.43 18.93 10.80
N GLY A 36 -3.22 19.63 9.69
CA GLY A 36 -1.93 20.21 9.33
C GLY A 36 -0.95 19.26 8.63
N LEU A 37 -1.22 17.95 8.59
CA LEU A 37 -0.33 16.98 7.94
C LEU A 37 -0.17 17.25 6.43
N ALA A 38 -1.26 17.60 5.75
CA ALA A 38 -1.26 17.90 4.32
C ALA A 38 -0.59 19.24 3.95
N ASP A 39 -0.36 20.11 4.94
CA ASP A 39 0.24 21.43 4.75
C ASP A 39 1.78 21.41 4.87
N LEU A 40 2.36 20.24 5.16
CA LEU A 40 3.80 20.08 5.39
C LEU A 40 4.58 19.78 4.11
N ASP A 41 5.46 20.71 3.72
CA ASP A 41 6.33 20.56 2.54
C ASP A 41 7.37 19.41 2.65
N ASN A 42 7.64 18.97 3.89
CA ASN A 42 8.59 17.90 4.19
C ASN A 42 7.94 16.51 4.35
N VAL A 43 6.65 16.37 3.99
CA VAL A 43 5.91 15.11 4.07
C VAL A 43 5.35 14.74 2.70
N VAL A 44 5.59 13.49 2.27
CA VAL A 44 4.95 12.92 1.08
C VAL A 44 3.89 11.92 1.52
N ILE A 45 2.69 12.04 0.96
CA ILE A 45 1.53 11.28 1.37
C ILE A 45 0.89 10.58 0.17
N VAL A 46 0.52 9.32 0.35
CA VAL A 46 -0.28 8.55 -0.60
C VAL A 46 -1.42 7.82 0.12
N PRO A 47 -2.59 7.59 -0.52
CA PRO A 47 -3.81 7.14 0.18
C PRO A 47 -3.96 5.61 0.23
N HIS A 48 -3.10 4.93 0.98
CA HIS A 48 -3.14 3.47 1.21
C HIS A 48 -3.14 2.65 -0.09
N ILE A 49 -2.18 2.97 -0.97
CA ILE A 49 -2.07 2.43 -2.31
C ILE A 49 -0.84 1.54 -2.51
N ALA A 50 -0.12 1.14 -1.46
CA ALA A 50 1.05 0.26 -1.60
C ALA A 50 0.76 -1.03 -2.39
N SER A 51 -0.44 -1.60 -2.25
CA SER A 51 -0.86 -2.81 -2.97
C SER A 51 -1.66 -2.51 -4.25
N ALA A 52 -1.77 -1.26 -4.69
CA ALA A 52 -2.64 -0.82 -5.77
C ALA A 52 -2.01 -0.98 -7.18
N THR A 53 -1.25 -2.05 -7.40
CA THR A 53 -0.84 -2.45 -8.74
C THR A 53 -1.89 -3.38 -9.34
N VAL A 54 -1.98 -3.42 -10.68
CA VAL A 54 -2.99 -4.24 -11.37
C VAL A 54 -2.84 -5.72 -11.01
N TRP A 55 -1.62 -6.26 -11.10
CA TRP A 55 -1.36 -7.67 -10.80
C TRP A 55 -1.59 -8.00 -9.32
N THR A 56 -1.16 -7.16 -8.38
CA THR A 56 -1.39 -7.44 -6.95
C THR A 56 -2.89 -7.43 -6.64
N ARG A 57 -3.64 -6.46 -7.17
CA ARG A 57 -5.11 -6.40 -6.99
C ARG A 57 -5.82 -7.59 -7.64
N GLU A 58 -5.41 -7.99 -8.83
CA GLU A 58 -5.93 -9.17 -9.52
C GLU A 58 -5.72 -10.45 -8.70
N GLY A 59 -4.48 -10.72 -8.26
CA GLY A 59 -4.16 -11.90 -7.47
C GLY A 59 -4.88 -11.92 -6.13
N MET A 60 -4.99 -10.78 -5.44
CA MET A 60 -5.77 -10.64 -4.21
C MET A 60 -7.26 -10.93 -4.44
N ALA A 61 -7.85 -10.41 -5.53
CA ALA A 61 -9.26 -10.64 -5.85
C ALA A 61 -9.53 -12.11 -6.16
N SER A 62 -8.67 -12.74 -6.95
CA SER A 62 -8.75 -14.17 -7.28
C SER A 62 -8.59 -15.04 -6.03
N LEU A 63 -7.58 -14.79 -5.19
CA LEU A 63 -7.39 -15.51 -3.92
C LEU A 63 -8.63 -15.38 -3.00
N ALA A 64 -9.17 -14.17 -2.84
CA ALA A 64 -10.37 -13.95 -2.03
C ALA A 64 -11.59 -14.70 -2.59
N ALA A 65 -11.82 -14.65 -3.90
CA ALA A 65 -12.91 -15.36 -4.56
C ALA A 65 -12.76 -16.89 -4.43
N CYS A 66 -11.55 -17.42 -4.60
CA CYS A 66 -11.24 -18.84 -4.41
C CYS A 66 -11.53 -19.28 -2.97
N ASN A 67 -11.14 -18.49 -1.97
CA ASN A 67 -11.44 -18.80 -0.57
C ASN A 67 -12.95 -18.82 -0.28
N VAL A 68 -13.72 -17.87 -0.81
CA VAL A 68 -15.19 -17.88 -0.68
C VAL A 68 -15.78 -19.12 -1.35
N ALA A 69 -15.37 -19.44 -2.58
CA ALA A 69 -15.85 -20.61 -3.29
C ALA A 69 -15.50 -21.93 -2.56
N ALA A 70 -14.31 -22.01 -1.97
CA ALA A 70 -13.87 -23.17 -1.21
C ALA A 70 -14.77 -23.42 0.01
N ILE A 71 -15.07 -22.37 0.79
CA ILE A 71 -16.00 -22.46 1.94
C ILE A 71 -17.36 -22.97 1.50
N LEU A 72 -17.91 -22.40 0.42
CA LEU A 72 -19.24 -22.77 -0.09
C LEU A 72 -19.31 -24.22 -0.58
N GLN A 73 -18.18 -24.80 -1.00
CA GLN A 73 -18.06 -26.16 -1.50
C GLN A 73 -17.57 -27.17 -0.45
N GLY A 74 -17.25 -26.72 0.77
CA GLY A 74 -16.72 -27.57 1.83
C GLY A 74 -15.24 -27.93 1.68
N PHE A 75 -14.48 -27.16 0.88
CA PHE A 75 -13.03 -27.27 0.76
C PHE A 75 -12.31 -26.39 1.78
N PRO A 76 -11.06 -26.73 2.15
CA PRO A 76 -10.24 -25.86 2.98
C PRO A 76 -9.89 -24.55 2.26
N VAL A 77 -9.71 -23.49 3.03
CA VAL A 77 -9.25 -22.18 2.54
C VAL A 77 -7.73 -22.05 2.65
N SER A 78 -7.16 -21.21 1.79
CA SER A 78 -5.76 -20.79 1.90
C SER A 78 -5.65 -19.65 2.91
N ASP A 79 -4.72 -19.78 3.87
CA ASP A 79 -4.27 -18.74 4.79
C ASP A 79 -3.04 -17.97 4.26
N SER A 80 -2.50 -18.39 3.12
CA SER A 80 -1.35 -17.76 2.49
C SER A 80 -1.65 -16.36 1.99
N SER A 81 -0.73 -15.43 2.22
CA SER A 81 -0.71 -14.10 1.59
C SER A 81 -0.07 -14.09 0.21
N ASP A 82 0.39 -15.23 -0.29
CA ASP A 82 1.00 -15.35 -1.61
C ASP A 82 -0.07 -15.29 -2.71
N VAL A 83 -0.03 -14.21 -3.49
CA VAL A 83 -0.95 -13.97 -4.61
C VAL A 83 -0.38 -14.42 -5.95
N LEU A 84 0.90 -14.83 -6.01
CA LEU A 84 1.56 -15.23 -7.26
C LEU A 84 0.84 -16.37 -8.01
N PRO A 85 0.31 -17.41 -7.34
CA PRO A 85 -0.43 -18.49 -8.02
C PRO A 85 -1.73 -18.02 -8.70
N PHE A 86 -2.20 -16.82 -8.38
CA PHE A 86 -3.50 -16.29 -8.78
C PHE A 86 -3.39 -15.17 -9.84
N LEU A 87 -2.19 -14.92 -10.36
CA LEU A 87 -1.96 -13.92 -11.41
C LEU A 87 -2.22 -14.50 -12.80
N SER A 88 -2.84 -13.72 -13.69
CA SER A 88 -3.01 -14.13 -15.10
C SER A 88 -1.73 -14.00 -15.92
N GLY A 89 -0.72 -13.29 -15.41
CA GLY A 89 0.55 -13.05 -16.09
C GLY A 89 1.70 -12.87 -15.11
N ASN A 90 2.92 -12.71 -15.66
CA ASN A 90 4.11 -12.51 -14.85
C ASN A 90 4.21 -11.04 -14.40
N PRO A 91 4.22 -10.75 -13.10
CA PRO A 91 4.47 -9.40 -12.62
C PRO A 91 5.91 -8.99 -12.91
N PRO A 92 6.23 -7.68 -12.98
CA PRO A 92 7.60 -7.24 -13.15
C PRO A 92 8.46 -7.71 -11.97
N GLN A 93 9.72 -8.06 -12.25
CA GLN A 93 10.66 -8.50 -11.21
C GLN A 93 10.95 -7.40 -10.17
N LYS A 94 10.81 -6.13 -10.57
CA LYS A 94 10.97 -4.95 -9.72
C LYS A 94 9.69 -4.14 -9.73
N ALA A 95 9.32 -3.58 -8.58
CA ALA A 95 8.23 -2.61 -8.52
C ALA A 95 8.55 -1.42 -9.45
N PRO A 96 7.58 -0.95 -10.27
CA PRO A 96 7.73 0.28 -11.04
C PRO A 96 8.03 1.48 -10.17
N SER A 97 8.99 2.30 -10.60
CA SER A 97 9.39 3.53 -9.91
C SER A 97 10.07 4.49 -10.90
N ILE A 98 10.23 5.74 -10.49
CA ILE A 98 10.94 6.74 -11.30
C ILE A 98 12.39 6.33 -11.62
N VAL A 99 13.03 5.55 -10.75
CA VAL A 99 14.44 5.15 -10.91
C VAL A 99 14.64 4.00 -11.87
N ASN A 100 13.62 3.19 -12.16
CA ASN A 100 13.71 2.04 -13.06
C ASN A 100 12.70 2.07 -14.23
N ALA A 101 11.98 3.18 -14.42
CA ALA A 101 10.94 3.29 -15.44
C ALA A 101 11.45 3.00 -16.86
N LYS A 102 12.67 3.44 -17.20
CA LYS A 102 13.31 3.15 -18.49
C LYS A 102 13.65 1.67 -18.67
N GLU A 103 14.19 1.03 -17.63
CA GLU A 103 14.51 -0.42 -17.66
C GLU A 103 13.25 -1.26 -17.85
N LEU A 104 12.11 -0.79 -17.32
CA LEU A 104 10.83 -1.46 -17.37
C LEU A 104 10.00 -1.10 -18.63
N GLY A 105 10.47 -0.20 -19.49
CA GLY A 105 9.75 0.21 -20.70
C GLY A 105 8.43 0.96 -20.43
N ILE A 106 8.33 1.66 -19.30
CA ILE A 106 7.13 2.41 -18.86
C ILE A 106 7.35 3.94 -18.87
N ALA A 107 8.50 4.41 -19.35
CA ALA A 107 8.87 5.83 -19.46
C ALA A 107 8.91 6.30 -20.92
#